data_AF-A0A4V1KVH1-F1
#
_entry.id   AF-A0A4V1KVH1-F1
#
_cell.length_a   1.000
_cell.length_b   1.000
_cell.length_c   1.000
_cell.angle_alpha   90.00
_cell.angle_beta   90.00
_cell.angle_gamma   90.00
#
_symmetry.space_group_name_H-M   'P 1'
#
loop_
_entity.id
_entity.type
_entity.pdbx_description
1 polymer ?
#
loop_
_entity_poly.entity_id
_entity_poly.type
_entity_poly.pdbx_seq_one_letter_code
_entity_poly.pdbx_strand_id
1 'polypeptide(L)'
;MRSSLALRCDVAPCETDIGRSLARTKTDLILIIEEGYALIQCQVSSAVAAAMLSPLKGKAAGQFRALMGNLVEVDAAVTLPMANRMLNAKSEMEACLQLH
;
A
#
# COMPACT_ATOMS: atom_id res chain seq x y z
N MET A 1 -14.57 -16.44 14.49
CA MET A 1 -14.61 -14.97 14.56
C MET A 1 -13.23 -14.45 14.23
N ARG A 2 -13.02 -13.92 13.01
CA ARG A 2 -11.74 -13.28 12.65
C ARG A 2 -11.86 -11.80 12.99
N SER A 3 -11.21 -11.42 14.09
CA SER A 3 -11.04 -10.02 14.48
C SER A 3 -10.07 -9.38 13.49
N SER A 4 -10.57 -8.50 12.62
CA SER A 4 -9.74 -7.60 11.82
C SER A 4 -9.35 -6.44 12.73
N LEU A 5 -8.19 -6.55 13.37
CA LEU A 5 -7.66 -5.50 14.23
C LEU A 5 -7.03 -4.43 13.32
N ALA A 6 -7.71 -3.30 13.15
CA ALA A 6 -7.10 -2.09 12.61
C ALA A 6 -6.07 -1.59 13.62
N LEU A 7 -4.80 -1.94 13.42
CA LEU A 7 -3.70 -1.44 14.24
C LEU A 7 -3.39 -0.01 13.79
N ARG A 8 -4.00 0.95 14.49
CA ARG A 8 -3.57 2.34 14.52
C ARG A 8 -2.16 2.38 15.10
N CYS A 9 -1.14 2.58 14.27
CA CYS A 9 0.17 3.00 14.76
C CYS A 9 0.12 4.49 15.11
N ASP A 10 0.69 4.83 16.27
CA ASP A 10 0.73 6.16 16.91
C ASP A 10 1.57 7.19 16.14
N VAL A 11 1.19 7.50 14.92
CA VAL A 11 1.49 8.80 14.32
C VAL A 11 0.14 9.31 13.85
N ALA A 12 -0.32 10.40 14.47
CA ALA A 12 -1.59 11.02 14.16
C ALA A 12 -1.77 11.09 12.62
N PRO A 13 -2.67 10.29 12.02
CA PRO A 13 -2.73 10.11 10.56
C PRO A 13 -3.20 11.39 9.83
N CYS A 14 -3.41 12.48 10.56
CA CYS A 14 -3.83 13.78 10.09
C CYS A 14 -2.67 14.73 9.70
N GLU A 15 -1.44 14.52 10.16
CA GLU A 15 -0.37 15.52 9.98
C GLU A 15 0.42 15.39 8.67
N THR A 16 0.43 14.21 8.03
CA THR A 16 1.11 14.02 6.74
C THR A 16 0.11 13.93 5.58
N ASP A 17 0.50 14.44 4.41
CA ASP A 17 -0.34 14.38 3.21
C ASP A 17 -0.64 12.93 2.78
N ILE A 18 0.25 12.00 3.13
CA ILE A 18 0.11 10.56 2.90
C ILE A 18 -0.98 9.98 3.81
N GLY A 19 -0.94 10.27 5.12
CA GLY A 19 -1.94 9.82 6.08
C GLY A 19 -3.35 10.33 5.74
N ARG A 20 -3.47 11.59 5.29
CA ARG A 20 -4.74 12.17 4.84
C ARG A 20 -5.28 11.51 3.56
N SER A 21 -4.41 11.11 2.63
CA SER A 21 -4.82 10.40 1.41
C SER A 21 -5.33 8.98 1.73
N LEU A 22 -4.67 8.30 2.67
CA LEU A 22 -5.05 6.96 3.12
C LEU A 22 -6.36 6.93 3.92
N ALA A 23 -6.61 7.93 4.79
CA ALA A 23 -7.85 7.99 5.55
C ALA A 23 -9.12 8.13 4.69
N ARG A 24 -8.98 8.56 3.42
CA ARG A 24 -10.10 8.72 2.48
C ARG A 24 -10.41 7.45 1.70
N THR A 25 -9.47 6.52 1.62
CA THR A 25 -9.64 5.24 0.92
C THR A 25 -9.99 4.18 1.96
N LYS A 26 -11.10 3.44 1.79
CA LYS A 26 -11.49 2.33 2.68
C LYS A 26 -10.58 1.12 2.45
N THR A 27 -9.27 1.30 2.40
CA THR A 27 -8.33 0.24 2.04
C THR A 27 -7.68 -0.33 3.29
N ASP A 28 -7.59 -1.66 3.34
CA ASP A 28 -6.76 -2.40 4.30
C ASP A 28 -5.28 -2.19 3.97
N LEU A 29 -4.72 -1.05 4.42
CA LEU A 29 -3.33 -0.67 4.22
C LEU A 29 -2.68 -0.27 5.55
N ILE A 30 -1.55 -0.89 5.85
CA ILE A 30 -0.66 -0.53 6.94
C ILE A 30 0.50 0.26 6.35
N LEU A 31 0.71 1.47 6.87
CA LEU A 31 1.84 2.32 6.53
C LEU A 31 2.59 2.68 7.80
N ILE A 32 3.86 2.30 7.88
CA ILE A 32 4.77 2.70 8.96
C ILE A 32 5.85 3.56 8.33
N ILE A 33 6.09 4.76 8.88
CA ILE A 33 7.14 5.67 8.42
C ILE A 33 8.19 5.78 9.52
N GLU A 34 9.44 5.48 9.18
CA GLU A 34 10.56 5.53 10.11
C GLU A 34 11.81 6.04 9.36
N GLU A 35 12.46 7.07 9.89
CA GLU A 35 13.76 7.57 9.42
C GLU A 35 13.90 7.76 7.89
N GLY A 36 12.86 8.28 7.22
CA GLY A 36 12.89 8.53 5.76
C GLY A 36 12.53 7.32 4.88
N TYR A 37 12.18 6.20 5.52
CA TYR A 37 11.66 4.99 4.91
C TYR A 37 10.18 4.79 5.27
N ALA A 38 9.52 3.99 4.47
CA ALA A 38 8.15 3.59 4.64
C ALA A 38 8.03 2.07 4.43
N LEU A 39 7.36 1.41 5.36
CA LEU A 39 6.88 0.04 5.22
C LEU A 39 5.42 0.11 4.76
N ILE A 40 5.14 -0.43 3.58
CA ILE A 40 3.79 -0.54 3.02
C ILE A 40 3.40 -2.00 3.07
N GLN A 41 2.35 -2.32 3.83
CA GLN A 41 1.72 -3.64 3.80
C GLN A 41 0.24 -3.53 3.42
N CYS A 42 -0.18 -4.16 2.33
CA CYS A 42 -1.58 -4.18 1.91
C CYS A 42 -1.90 -5.40 1.05
N GLN A 43 -3.18 -5.82 1.06
CA GLN A 43 -3.68 -6.85 0.15
C GLN A 43 -4.51 -6.20 -0.96
N VAL A 44 -4.13 -6.45 -2.20
CA VAL A 44 -4.76 -5.84 -3.38
C VAL A 44 -4.94 -6.89 -4.48
N SER A 45 -5.71 -6.56 -5.52
CA SER A 45 -5.77 -7.42 -6.71
C SER A 45 -4.42 -7.45 -7.42
N SER A 46 -4.15 -8.53 -8.14
CA SER A 46 -2.92 -8.69 -8.95
C SER A 46 -2.67 -7.53 -9.92
N ALA A 47 -3.72 -6.94 -10.50
CA ALA A 47 -3.61 -5.77 -11.36
C ALA A 47 -3.12 -4.52 -10.61
N VAL A 48 -3.69 -4.27 -9.43
CA VAL A 48 -3.29 -3.15 -8.56
C VAL A 48 -1.88 -3.37 -8.02
N ALA A 49 -1.53 -4.59 -7.60
CA ALA A 49 -0.17 -4.92 -7.16
C ALA A 49 0.86 -4.71 -8.28
N ALA A 50 0.57 -5.11 -9.51
CA ALA A 50 1.47 -4.87 -10.64
C ALA A 50 1.72 -3.37 -10.86
N ALA A 51 0.69 -2.53 -10.74
CA ALA A 51 0.82 -1.08 -10.81
C ALA A 51 1.66 -0.53 -9.65
N MET A 52 1.39 -0.96 -8.41
CA MET A 52 2.13 -0.55 -7.22
C MET A 52 3.62 -0.94 -7.28
N LEU A 53 3.95 -2.10 -7.84
CA LEU A 53 5.31 -2.62 -7.91
C LEU A 53 6.10 -2.09 -9.12
N SER A 54 5.42 -1.59 -10.15
CA SER A 54 6.05 -1.05 -11.37
C SER A 54 7.14 0.01 -11.09
N PRO A 55 6.94 1.00 -10.18
CA PRO A 55 7.97 1.98 -9.80
C PRO A 55 9.26 1.36 -9.23
N LEU A 56 9.18 0.17 -8.62
CA LEU A 56 10.32 -0.53 -8.02
C LEU A 56 11.16 -1.27 -9.06
N LYS A 57 10.63 -1.47 -10.27
CA LYS A 57 11.29 -2.23 -11.35
C LYS A 57 11.76 -3.59 -10.84
N GLY A 58 12.97 -4.02 -11.20
CA GLY A 58 13.56 -5.29 -10.75
C GLY A 58 13.84 -5.41 -9.23
N LYS A 59 13.59 -4.36 -8.44
CA LYS A 59 13.73 -4.40 -6.97
C LYS A 59 12.47 -4.86 -6.24
N ALA A 60 11.39 -5.15 -6.99
CA ALA A 60 10.16 -5.68 -6.43
C ALA A 60 10.28 -7.13 -5.93
N ALA A 61 11.36 -7.84 -6.29
CA ALA A 61 11.59 -9.22 -5.84
C ALA A 61 11.68 -9.28 -4.31
N GLY A 62 10.79 -10.07 -3.70
CA GLY A 62 10.68 -10.20 -2.24
C GLY A 62 9.76 -9.18 -1.56
N GLN A 63 9.20 -8.21 -2.30
CA GLN A 63 8.29 -7.19 -1.76
C GLN A 63 6.81 -7.50 -1.97
N PHE A 64 6.50 -8.72 -2.43
CA PHE A 64 5.14 -9.17 -2.63
C PHE A 64 5.03 -10.69 -2.49
N ARG A 65 3.82 -11.14 -2.20
CA ARG A 65 3.44 -12.55 -2.12
C ARG A 65 2.12 -12.76 -2.83
N ALA A 66 2.08 -13.71 -3.76
CA ALA A 66 0.84 -14.13 -4.40
C ALA A 66 -0.06 -14.86 -3.39
N LEU A 67 -1.35 -14.51 -3.38
CA LEU A 67 -2.39 -15.14 -2.58
C LEU A 67 -3.40 -15.85 -3.49
N MET A 68 -4.28 -16.64 -2.88
CA MET A 68 -5.40 -17.28 -3.57
C MET A 68 -6.38 -16.22 -4.11
N GLY A 69 -7.05 -16.51 -5.23
CA GLY A 69 -8.14 -15.67 -5.74
C GLY A 69 -7.71 -14.36 -6.40
N ASN A 70 -6.59 -14.35 -7.13
CA ASN A 70 -6.05 -13.17 -7.83
C ASN A 70 -5.67 -12.00 -6.92
N LEU A 71 -5.44 -12.28 -5.64
CA LEU A 71 -4.96 -11.32 -4.66
C LEU A 71 -3.44 -11.41 -4.52
N VAL A 72 -2.84 -10.30 -4.15
CA VAL A 72 -1.42 -10.16 -3.86
C VAL A 72 -1.27 -9.35 -2.58
N GLU A 73 -0.49 -9.90 -1.66
CA GLU A 73 0.01 -9.15 -0.52
C GLU A 73 1.26 -8.39 -0.98
N VAL A 74 1.23 -7.06 -0.86
CA VAL A 74 2.39 -6.20 -1.01
C VAL A 74 2.95 -5.98 0.38
N ASP A 75 4.25 -6.23 0.56
CA ASP A 75 5.00 -6.00 1.79
C ASP A 75 6.35 -5.37 1.40
N ALA A 76 6.36 -4.04 1.32
CA ALA A 76 7.41 -3.28 0.67
C ALA A 76 8.07 -2.30 1.65
N ALA A 77 9.36 -2.48 1.87
CA ALA A 77 10.22 -1.53 2.58
C ALA A 77 10.92 -0.62 1.57
N VAL A 78 10.50 0.65 1.51
CA VAL A 78 10.90 1.58 0.46
C VAL A 78 11.18 2.97 1.02
N THR A 79 11.93 3.79 0.29
CA THR A 79 12.11 5.22 0.64
C THR A 79 10.79 5.98 0.53
N LEU A 80 10.60 7.06 1.29
CA LEU A 80 9.40 7.91 1.22
C LEU A 80 8.99 8.36 -0.21
N PRO A 81 9.89 8.83 -1.09
CA PRO A 81 9.51 9.21 -2.45
C PRO A 81 8.98 8.03 -3.27
N MET A 82 9.46 6.82 -2.98
CA MET A 82 9.01 5.61 -3.64
C MET A 82 7.64 5.17 -3.12
N ALA A 83 7.44 5.21 -1.80
CA ALA A 83 6.13 4.94 -1.21
C ALA A 83 5.02 5.82 -1.83
N ASN A 84 5.28 7.12 -2.01
CA ASN A 84 4.34 8.02 -2.69
C ASN A 84 4.03 7.57 -4.12
N ARG A 85 5.03 7.14 -4.91
CA ARG A 85 4.80 6.63 -6.27
C ARG A 85 3.95 5.35 -6.25
N MET A 86 4.20 4.45 -5.32
CA MET A 86 3.44 3.21 -5.18
C MET A 86 1.98 3.48 -4.81
N LEU A 87 1.74 4.38 -3.84
CA LEU A 87 0.38 4.73 -3.40
C LEU A 87 -0.41 5.51 -4.46
N ASN A 88 0.26 6.37 -5.23
CA ASN A 88 -0.37 7.02 -6.37
C ASN A 88 -0.75 6.00 -7.46
N ALA A 89 0.16 5.09 -7.81
CA ALA A 89 -0.12 4.04 -8.79
C ALA A 89 -1.25 3.10 -8.34
N LYS A 90 -1.36 2.81 -7.03
CA LYS A 90 -2.51 2.12 -6.45
C LYS A 90 -3.80 2.86 -6.73
N SER A 91 -3.84 4.15 -6.37
CA SER A 91 -5.06 4.97 -6.47
C SER A 91 -5.51 5.16 -7.92
N GLU A 92 -4.58 5.38 -8.84
CA GLU A 92 -4.85 5.47 -10.28
C GLU A 92 -5.41 4.15 -10.82
N MET A 93 -4.83 3.02 -10.43
CA MET A 93 -5.28 1.71 -10.90
C MET A 93 -6.65 1.32 -10.30
N GLU A 94 -6.89 1.60 -9.03
CA GLU A 94 -8.20 1.39 -8.39
C GLU A 94 -9.29 2.22 -9.08
N ALA A 95 -9.00 3.48 -9.44
CA ALA A 95 -9.92 4.33 -10.21
C ALA A 95 -10.17 3.78 -11.62
N CYS A 96 -9.14 3.30 -12.32
CA CYS A 96 -9.29 2.67 -13.63
C CYS A 96 -10.17 1.40 -13.58
N LEU A 97 -10.10 0.66 -12.48
CA LEU A 97 -10.85 -0.59 -12.28
C LEU A 97 -12.24 -0.38 -11.66
N GLN A 98 -12.64 0.87 -11.37
CA GLN A 98 -13.87 1.21 -10.64
C GLN A 98 -14.00 0.47 -9.30
N LEU A 99 -12.87 0.15 -8.66
CA LEU A 99 -12.84 -0.49 -7.36
C LEU A 99 -13.00 0.62 -6.30
N HIS A 100 -14.20 0.76 -5.75
CA HIS A 100 -14.57 1.79 -4.75
C HIS A 100 -14.71 1.18 -3.35
#